data_AF-A0AAQ4D806-F1
#
_entry.id   AF-A0AAQ4D806-F1
#
_cell.length_a   1.000
_cell.length_b   1.000
_cell.length_c   1.000
_cell.angle_alpha   90.00
_cell.angle_beta   90.00
_cell.angle_gamma   90.00
#
_symmetry.space_group_name_H-M   'P 1'
#
loop_
_entity.id
_entity.type
_entity.pdbx_description
1 polymer ?
#
loop_
_entity_poly.entity_id
_entity_poly.type
_entity_poly.pdbx_seq_one_letter_code
_entity_poly.pdbx_strand_id
1 'polypeptide(L)'
;FRCEVDGAPYRHRGSGSGGYCEYVFTEAARLLFGQRPEEVVFKTLRNQDFREVTLEVAGEAVLRFAIANGFRNIQNVVQKMKRAKCPYHFIEIMACPSGCLNGGAQLRADDGDSKALLKRVEEAYNAVKSQPPAASPTVLEVYRDWLDAEDPLSDIGIADRAPLWTAYRALEKATNALNIRW
;
A
#
# COMPACT_ATOMS: atom_id res chain seq x y z
N PHE A 1 -15.57 1.31 -15.45
CA PHE A 1 -14.17 1.76 -15.58
C PHE A 1 -13.33 0.58 -16.03
N ARG A 2 -12.95 0.50 -17.31
CA ARG A 2 -12.01 -0.52 -17.78
C ARG A 2 -10.61 0.05 -17.63
N CYS A 3 -9.77 -0.56 -16.80
CA CYS A 3 -8.35 -0.24 -16.70
C CYS A 3 -7.59 -0.98 -17.82
N GLU A 4 -8.04 -0.77 -19.07
CA GLU A 4 -7.51 -1.40 -20.27
C GLU A 4 -6.94 -0.29 -21.15
N VAL A 5 -5.63 -0.26 -21.31
CA VAL A 5 -4.98 0.48 -22.41
C VAL A 5 -4.72 -0.56 -23.49
N ASP A 6 -5.41 -0.47 -24.62
CA ASP A 6 -5.33 -1.45 -25.73
C ASP A 6 -5.99 -2.82 -25.46
N GLY A 7 -6.95 -2.90 -24.53
CA GLY A 7 -7.69 -4.14 -24.23
C GLY A 7 -6.95 -5.15 -23.34
N ALA A 8 -5.76 -4.80 -22.85
CA ALA A 8 -5.00 -5.62 -21.90
C ALA A 8 -5.08 -5.03 -20.48
N PRO A 9 -5.18 -5.88 -19.43
CA PRO A 9 -5.14 -5.41 -18.06
C PRO A 9 -3.74 -4.91 -17.69
N TYR A 10 -3.69 -3.92 -16.82
CA TYR A 10 -2.47 -3.43 -16.21
C TYR A 10 -2.53 -3.54 -14.69
N ARG A 11 -1.36 -3.66 -14.07
CA ARG A 11 -1.19 -3.59 -12.62
C ARG A 11 -0.26 -2.44 -12.23
N HIS A 12 -0.32 -2.03 -10.97
CA HIS A 12 0.69 -1.14 -10.41
C HIS A 12 1.99 -1.90 -10.08
N ARG A 13 3.05 -1.19 -9.71
CA ARG A 13 4.27 -1.79 -9.13
C ARG A 13 3.99 -2.28 -7.71
N GLY A 14 4.61 -3.39 -7.31
CA GLY A 14 4.34 -4.07 -6.03
C GLY A 14 3.54 -5.37 -6.18
N SER A 15 2.91 -5.81 -5.08
CA SER A 15 2.16 -7.07 -5.00
C SER A 15 0.66 -6.89 -5.24
N GLY A 16 -0.12 -7.98 -5.37
CA GLY A 16 -1.58 -7.91 -5.63
C GLY A 16 -2.43 -7.32 -4.50
N SER A 17 -1.82 -6.83 -3.44
CA SER A 17 -2.50 -6.21 -2.30
C SER A 17 -1.70 -5.07 -1.64
N GLY A 18 -0.48 -4.83 -2.11
CA GLY A 18 0.36 -3.73 -1.64
C GLY A 18 0.63 -2.74 -2.77
N GLY A 19 1.71 -1.98 -2.69
CA GLY A 19 2.17 -1.10 -3.78
C GLY A 19 1.89 0.38 -3.53
N TYR A 20 0.97 0.70 -2.61
CA TYR A 20 0.83 2.08 -2.15
C TYR A 20 2.09 2.55 -1.43
N CYS A 21 2.66 1.73 -0.54
CA CYS A 21 3.89 2.07 0.16
C CYS A 21 5.05 2.33 -0.82
N GLU A 22 5.22 1.47 -1.82
CA GLU A 22 6.27 1.63 -2.85
C GLU A 22 6.06 2.89 -3.70
N TYR A 23 4.83 3.13 -4.16
CA TYR A 23 4.49 4.30 -4.95
C TYR A 23 4.71 5.60 -4.18
N VAL A 24 4.15 5.70 -2.96
CA VAL A 24 4.31 6.88 -2.11
C VAL A 24 5.77 7.08 -1.72
N PHE A 25 6.52 6.01 -1.47
CA PHE A 25 7.96 6.11 -1.17
C PHE A 25 8.74 6.69 -2.35
N THR A 26 8.48 6.20 -3.57
CA THR A 26 9.15 6.67 -4.80
C THR A 26 8.82 8.13 -5.08
N GLU A 27 7.55 8.53 -4.96
CA GLU A 27 7.14 9.91 -5.17
C GLU A 27 7.64 10.84 -4.07
N ALA A 28 7.62 10.42 -2.80
CA ALA A 28 8.20 11.20 -1.71
C ALA A 28 9.72 11.38 -1.87
N ALA A 29 10.45 10.33 -2.29
CA ALA A 29 11.88 10.43 -2.59
C ALA A 29 12.14 11.47 -3.69
N ARG A 30 11.33 11.46 -4.76
CA ARG A 30 11.46 12.38 -5.89
C ARG A 30 11.10 13.82 -5.52
N LEU A 31 9.96 14.02 -4.86
CA LEU A 31 9.41 15.33 -4.57
C LEU A 31 10.15 16.04 -3.43
N LEU A 32 10.53 15.31 -2.38
CA LEU A 32 11.14 15.90 -1.18
C LEU A 32 12.67 15.96 -1.24
N PHE A 33 13.30 14.99 -1.93
CA PHE A 33 14.75 14.82 -1.92
C PHE A 33 15.40 14.79 -3.30
N GLY A 34 14.61 14.93 -4.38
CA GLY A 34 15.11 14.85 -5.75
C GLY A 34 15.66 13.48 -6.16
N GLN A 35 15.42 12.44 -5.36
CA GLN A 35 15.94 11.09 -5.59
C GLN A 35 14.96 10.26 -6.41
N ARG A 36 15.47 9.52 -7.40
CA ARG A 36 14.66 8.62 -8.24
C ARG A 36 15.21 7.20 -8.14
N PRO A 37 14.88 6.45 -7.07
CA PRO A 37 15.34 5.07 -6.95
C PRO A 37 14.78 4.25 -8.11
N GLU A 38 15.66 3.56 -8.84
CA GLU A 38 15.26 2.67 -9.95
C GLU A 38 14.49 1.44 -9.43
N GLU A 39 14.91 0.95 -8.26
CA GLU A 39 14.33 -0.19 -7.57
C GLU A 39 14.13 0.15 -6.07
N VAL A 40 12.99 -0.26 -5.52
CA VAL A 40 12.66 -0.10 -4.10
C VAL A 40 12.76 -1.46 -3.42
N VAL A 41 13.89 -1.69 -2.73
CA VAL A 41 14.15 -2.96 -2.05
C VAL A 41 13.65 -2.93 -0.62
N PHE A 42 12.61 -3.73 -0.36
CA PHE A 42 12.07 -3.90 0.99
C PHE A 42 12.86 -4.93 1.79
N LYS A 43 13.35 -4.52 2.96
CA LYS A 43 13.96 -5.42 3.93
C LYS A 43 12.87 -6.15 4.73
N THR A 44 12.96 -7.47 4.75
CA THR A 44 12.13 -8.29 5.63
C THR A 44 12.67 -8.23 7.05
N LEU A 45 11.80 -7.95 8.03
CA LEU A 45 12.18 -7.97 9.43
C LEU A 45 12.02 -9.37 10.03
N ARG A 46 10.97 -9.59 10.81
CA ARG A 46 10.74 -10.86 11.51
C ARG A 46 10.09 -11.92 10.62
N ASN A 47 9.23 -11.48 9.71
CA ASN A 47 8.49 -12.32 8.78
C ASN A 47 8.15 -11.49 7.52
N GLN A 48 7.69 -12.17 6.47
CA GLN A 48 7.33 -11.52 5.20
C GLN A 48 6.17 -10.51 5.34
N ASP A 49 5.41 -10.62 6.43
CA ASP A 49 4.31 -9.72 6.78
C ASP A 49 4.75 -8.41 7.45
N PHE A 50 6.04 -8.25 7.76
CA PHE A 50 6.59 -6.98 8.20
C PHE A 50 7.84 -6.65 7.39
N ARG A 51 7.69 -5.69 6.48
CA ARG A 51 8.77 -5.20 5.63
C ARG A 51 8.98 -3.71 5.82
N GLU A 52 10.21 -3.25 5.64
CA GLU A 52 10.54 -1.82 5.72
C GLU A 52 11.45 -1.40 4.56
N VAL A 53 11.43 -0.12 4.25
CA VAL A 53 12.34 0.49 3.29
C VAL A 53 12.82 1.83 3.82
N THR A 54 14.08 2.15 3.56
CA THR A 54 14.72 3.39 4.00
C THR A 54 15.36 4.08 2.81
N LEU A 55 15.16 5.39 2.69
CA LEU A 55 15.95 6.23 1.80
C LEU A 55 17.05 6.87 2.62
N GLU A 56 18.29 6.71 2.16
CA GLU A 56 19.45 7.40 2.73
C GLU A 56 19.95 8.46 1.75
N VAL A 57 20.15 9.68 2.24
CA VAL A 57 20.71 10.81 1.48
C VAL A 57 21.85 11.39 2.29
N ALA A 58 23.04 11.49 1.69
CA ALA A 58 24.26 11.96 2.37
C ALA A 58 24.59 11.21 3.68
N GLY A 59 24.23 9.93 3.77
CA GLY A 59 24.46 9.09 4.97
C GLY A 59 23.40 9.23 6.06
N GLU A 60 22.35 10.03 5.85
CA GLU A 60 21.24 10.18 6.78
C GLU A 60 19.97 9.48 6.26
N ALA A 61 19.28 8.77 7.15
CA ALA A 61 18.01 8.12 6.84
C ALA A 61 16.87 9.15 6.82
N VAL A 62 16.54 9.65 5.64
CA VAL A 62 15.56 10.74 5.46
C VAL A 62 14.13 10.25 5.27
N LEU A 63 13.93 9.03 4.74
CA LEU A 63 12.60 8.39 4.68
C LEU A 63 12.66 6.99 5.26
N ARG A 64 11.66 6.62 6.05
CA ARG A 64 11.49 5.28 6.61
C ARG A 64 10.05 4.85 6.51
N PHE A 65 9.78 3.86 5.68
CA PHE A 65 8.44 3.38 5.38
C PHE A 65 8.32 1.91 5.78
N ALA A 66 7.10 1.47 6.10
CA ALA A 66 6.84 0.08 6.45
C ALA A 66 5.56 -0.47 5.81
N ILE A 67 5.53 -1.79 5.64
CA ILE A 67 4.34 -2.58 5.32
C ILE A 67 4.11 -3.55 6.47
N ALA A 68 2.92 -3.53 7.06
CA ALA A 68 2.52 -4.37 8.17
C ALA A 68 1.22 -5.12 7.86
N ASN A 69 1.36 -6.41 7.59
CA ASN A 69 0.27 -7.34 7.35
C ASN A 69 -0.07 -8.12 8.61
N GLY A 70 -1.35 -8.41 8.83
CA GLY A 70 -1.79 -9.24 9.94
C GLY A 70 -1.92 -8.47 11.26
N PHE A 71 -2.98 -8.78 12.00
CA PHE A 71 -3.34 -8.08 13.24
C PHE A 71 -2.22 -8.04 14.29
N ARG A 72 -1.41 -9.10 14.40
CA ARG A 72 -0.26 -9.13 15.31
C ARG A 72 0.76 -8.03 15.00
N ASN A 73 1.08 -7.82 13.73
CA ASN A 73 2.03 -6.77 13.32
C ASN A 73 1.41 -5.39 13.52
N ILE A 74 0.12 -5.22 13.20
CA ILE A 74 -0.63 -3.98 13.44
C ILE A 74 -0.59 -3.60 14.92
N GLN A 75 -0.87 -4.55 15.82
CA GLN A 75 -0.80 -4.31 17.26
C GLN A 75 0.60 -3.85 17.69
N ASN A 76 1.66 -4.49 17.18
CA ASN A 76 3.03 -4.11 17.51
C ASN A 76 3.36 -2.68 17.03
N VAL A 77 2.93 -2.32 15.82
CA VAL A 77 3.09 -0.95 15.28
C VAL A 77 2.35 0.07 16.14
N VAL A 78 1.07 -0.18 16.43
CA VAL A 78 0.25 0.71 17.26
C VAL A 78 0.83 0.86 18.67
N GLN A 79 1.36 -0.21 19.27
CA GLN A 79 2.03 -0.14 20.56
C GLN A 79 3.33 0.69 20.51
N LYS A 80 4.12 0.57 19.44
CA LYS A 80 5.31 1.42 19.22
C LYS A 80 4.90 2.89 19.07
N MET A 81 3.84 3.18 18.32
CA MET A 81 3.31 4.54 18.17
C MET A 81 2.86 5.14 19.51
N LYS A 82 2.09 4.38 20.31
CA LYS A 82 1.66 4.80 21.66
C LYS A 82 2.82 5.13 22.61
N ARG A 83 3.97 4.48 22.40
CA ARG A 83 5.19 4.69 23.20
C ARG A 83 6.13 5.74 22.60
N ALA A 84 5.74 6.42 21.51
CA ALA A 84 6.58 7.33 20.73
C ALA A 84 7.89 6.68 20.25
N LYS A 85 7.85 5.39 19.90
CA LYS A 85 8.99 4.58 19.42
C LYS A 85 8.79 4.05 17.99
N CYS A 86 7.86 4.62 17.23
CA CYS A 86 7.63 4.23 15.84
C CYS A 86 8.55 5.04 14.92
N PRO A 87 9.51 4.42 14.22
CA PRO A 87 10.52 5.14 13.43
C PRO A 87 10.07 5.45 12.00
N TYR A 88 8.83 5.09 11.62
CA TYR A 88 8.35 5.16 10.24
C TYR A 88 7.54 6.44 10.00
N HIS A 89 7.80 7.11 8.88
CA HIS A 89 7.05 8.26 8.39
C HIS A 89 5.74 7.85 7.71
N PHE A 90 5.69 6.65 7.12
CA PHE A 90 4.51 6.10 6.47
C PHE A 90 4.42 4.58 6.72
N ILE A 91 3.20 4.08 6.91
CA ILE A 91 2.94 2.66 7.14
C ILE A 91 1.72 2.23 6.33
N GLU A 92 1.91 1.25 5.45
CA GLU A 92 0.80 0.54 4.79
C GLU A 92 0.37 -0.63 5.66
N ILE A 93 -0.92 -0.69 6.00
CA ILE A 93 -1.48 -1.68 6.91
C ILE A 93 -2.49 -2.55 6.17
N MET A 94 -2.34 -3.88 6.27
CA MET A 94 -3.32 -4.85 5.78
C MET A 94 -3.73 -5.80 6.91
N ALA A 95 -5.03 -6.10 7.00
CA ALA A 95 -5.55 -6.95 8.06
C ALA A 95 -5.15 -8.42 7.90
N CYS A 96 -5.09 -8.92 6.66
CA CYS A 96 -4.79 -10.31 6.36
C CYS A 96 -3.28 -10.58 6.28
N PRO A 97 -2.78 -11.72 6.79
CA PRO A 97 -1.44 -12.21 6.49
C PRO A 97 -1.27 -12.39 4.98
N SER A 98 -0.10 -12.08 4.44
CA SER A 98 0.19 -12.04 2.99
C SER A 98 -0.68 -11.06 2.18
N GLY A 99 -1.39 -10.16 2.86
CA GLY A 99 -2.26 -9.16 2.22
C GLY A 99 -3.55 -9.75 1.64
N CYS A 100 -4.22 -8.98 0.79
CA CYS A 100 -5.59 -9.25 0.31
C CYS A 100 -5.73 -10.51 -0.55
N LEU A 101 -4.65 -10.99 -1.18
CA LEU A 101 -4.68 -12.23 -1.97
C LEU A 101 -4.94 -13.47 -1.10
N ASN A 102 -4.67 -13.38 0.20
CA ASN A 102 -4.96 -14.40 1.20
C ASN A 102 -6.12 -13.96 2.14
N GLY A 103 -7.07 -13.20 1.60
CA GLY A 103 -8.24 -12.72 2.34
C GLY A 103 -9.17 -13.85 2.76
N GLY A 104 -9.88 -13.69 3.89
CA GLY A 104 -10.75 -14.73 4.45
C GLY A 104 -11.94 -15.16 3.57
N ALA A 105 -12.27 -14.38 2.54
CA ALA A 105 -13.32 -14.67 1.56
C ALA A 105 -12.79 -15.28 0.25
N GLN A 106 -11.49 -15.58 0.15
CA GLN A 106 -10.92 -16.24 -1.03
C GLN A 106 -11.40 -17.69 -1.14
N LEU A 107 -11.40 -18.21 -2.37
CA LEU A 107 -11.65 -19.62 -2.62
C LEU A 107 -10.63 -20.47 -1.86
N ARG A 108 -11.11 -21.52 -1.21
CA ARG A 108 -10.24 -22.50 -0.57
C ARG A 108 -9.83 -23.54 -1.60
N ALA A 109 -8.60 -24.02 -1.50
CA ALA A 109 -8.16 -25.13 -2.32
C ALA A 109 -8.92 -26.40 -1.91
N ASP A 110 -9.44 -27.15 -2.90
CA ASP A 110 -10.21 -28.38 -2.67
C ASP A 110 -9.39 -29.46 -1.97
N ASP A 111 -8.07 -29.47 -2.21
CA ASP A 111 -7.08 -30.36 -1.62
C ASP A 111 -6.49 -29.83 -0.30
N GLY A 112 -6.93 -28.65 0.16
CA GLY A 112 -6.44 -27.97 1.36
C GLY A 112 -5.13 -27.19 1.18
N ASP A 113 -4.46 -27.24 0.00
CA ASP A 113 -3.21 -26.50 -0.23
C ASP A 113 -3.46 -25.04 -0.62
N SER A 114 -3.88 -24.25 0.37
CA SER A 114 -4.10 -22.82 0.21
C SER A 114 -2.82 -22.05 -0.16
N LYS A 115 -1.64 -22.61 0.13
CA LYS A 115 -0.36 -21.97 -0.17
C LYS A 115 -0.02 -22.09 -1.66
N ALA A 116 -0.23 -23.27 -2.26
CA ALA A 116 -0.08 -23.44 -3.70
C ALA A 116 -1.08 -22.57 -4.47
N LEU A 117 -2.33 -22.47 -4.00
CA LEU A 117 -3.33 -21.59 -4.60
C LEU A 117 -2.89 -20.12 -4.54
N LEU A 118 -2.44 -19.64 -3.38
CA LEU A 118 -1.94 -18.27 -3.22
C LEU A 118 -0.78 -17.98 -4.18
N LYS A 119 0.19 -18.90 -4.29
CA LYS A 119 1.34 -18.77 -5.21
C LYS A 119 0.89 -18.62 -6.66
N ARG A 120 -0.10 -19.42 -7.09
CA ARG A 120 -0.67 -19.33 -8.45
C ARG A 120 -1.33 -17.98 -8.71
N VAL A 121 -2.06 -17.45 -7.72
CA VAL A 121 -2.70 -16.12 -7.82
C VAL A 121 -1.65 -15.01 -7.88
N GLU A 122 -0.59 -15.10 -7.07
CA GLU A 122 0.54 -14.16 -7.12
C GLU A 122 1.27 -14.20 -8.47
N GLU A 123 1.52 -15.39 -9.01
CA GLU A 123 2.15 -15.57 -10.33
C GLU A 123 1.27 -14.98 -11.45
N ALA A 124 -0.03 -15.25 -11.42
CA ALA A 124 -0.98 -14.69 -12.38
C ALA A 124 -1.05 -13.16 -12.30
N TYR A 125 -1.06 -12.59 -11.09
CA TYR A 125 -0.98 -11.14 -10.90
C TYR A 125 0.33 -10.57 -11.45
N ASN A 126 1.48 -11.18 -11.11
CA ASN A 126 2.80 -10.66 -11.50
C ASN A 126 3.04 -10.72 -13.02
N ALA A 127 2.38 -11.64 -13.73
CA ALA A 127 2.42 -11.76 -15.17
C ALA A 127 1.69 -10.61 -15.91
N VAL A 128 0.79 -9.89 -15.22
CA VAL A 128 0.13 -8.70 -15.78
C VAL A 128 1.16 -7.57 -15.95
N LYS A 129 1.08 -6.85 -17.07
CA LYS A 129 1.97 -5.73 -17.39
C LYS A 129 1.88 -4.65 -16.31
N SER A 130 3.02 -4.27 -15.74
CA SER A 130 3.08 -3.21 -14.74
C SER A 130 3.20 -1.83 -15.39
N GLN A 131 2.43 -0.87 -14.90
CA GLN A 131 2.59 0.55 -15.22
C GLN A 131 2.32 1.41 -13.98
N PRO A 132 3.01 2.56 -13.84
CA PRO A 132 2.64 3.55 -12.83
C PRO A 132 1.23 4.09 -13.07
N PRO A 133 0.41 4.32 -12.03
CA PRO A 133 -0.93 4.90 -12.19
C PRO A 133 -0.91 6.24 -12.94
N ALA A 134 0.08 7.11 -12.69
CA ALA A 134 0.25 8.39 -13.36
C ALA A 134 0.58 8.29 -14.86
N ALA A 135 0.96 7.11 -15.35
CA ALA A 135 1.19 6.87 -16.78
C ALA A 135 -0.08 6.41 -17.52
N SER A 136 -1.18 6.13 -16.80
CA SER A 136 -2.42 5.67 -17.40
C SER A 136 -3.20 6.84 -18.02
N PRO A 137 -3.48 6.82 -19.34
CA PRO A 137 -4.26 7.87 -20.00
C PRO A 137 -5.65 8.04 -19.36
N THR A 138 -6.29 6.93 -18.97
CA THR A 138 -7.60 6.95 -18.31
C THR A 138 -7.54 7.63 -16.94
N VAL A 139 -6.44 7.45 -16.19
CA VAL A 139 -6.28 8.16 -14.91
C VAL A 139 -6.13 9.65 -15.17
N LEU A 140 -5.27 10.03 -16.12
CA LEU A 140 -5.08 11.45 -16.48
C LEU A 140 -6.37 12.11 -16.99
N GLU A 141 -7.19 11.38 -17.76
CA GLU A 141 -8.51 11.83 -18.20
C GLU A 141 -9.46 12.09 -17.02
N VAL A 142 -9.51 11.18 -16.04
CA VAL A 142 -10.32 11.39 -14.82
C VAL A 142 -9.86 12.64 -14.08
N TYR A 143 -8.55 12.82 -13.88
CA TYR A 143 -8.03 13.99 -13.17
C TYR A 143 -8.33 15.29 -13.91
N ARG A 144 -8.09 15.34 -15.22
CA ARG A 144 -8.32 16.54 -16.03
C ARG A 144 -9.82 16.85 -16.21
N ASP A 145 -10.59 15.88 -16.66
CA ASP A 145 -11.95 16.14 -17.16
C ASP A 145 -13.01 16.09 -16.05
N TRP A 146 -12.70 15.42 -14.92
CA TRP A 146 -13.64 15.26 -13.81
C TRP A 146 -13.20 15.92 -12.51
N LEU A 147 -11.88 16.02 -12.27
CA LEU A 147 -11.34 16.58 -11.03
C LEU A 147 -10.72 17.98 -11.21
N ASP A 148 -10.73 18.53 -12.42
CA ASP A 148 -10.19 19.85 -12.77
C ASP A 148 -8.71 20.01 -12.35
N ALA A 149 -7.91 18.96 -12.56
CA ALA A 149 -6.51 18.91 -12.18
C ALA A 149 -5.63 18.41 -13.32
N GLU A 150 -4.67 19.22 -13.74
CA GLU A 150 -3.73 18.89 -14.82
C GLU A 150 -2.67 17.86 -14.39
N ASP A 151 -2.17 17.95 -13.15
CA ASP A 151 -1.22 16.98 -12.58
C ASP A 151 -1.74 16.43 -11.23
N PRO A 152 -2.03 15.12 -11.16
CA PRO A 152 -2.44 14.43 -9.93
C PRO A 152 -1.50 14.62 -8.72
N LEU A 153 -0.23 14.95 -8.96
CA LEU A 153 0.81 15.04 -7.94
C LEU A 153 1.16 16.48 -7.55
N SER A 154 0.76 17.49 -8.34
CA SER A 154 1.06 18.90 -8.03
C SER A 154 -0.08 19.60 -7.30
N ASP A 155 -1.33 19.15 -7.49
CA ASP A 155 -2.50 19.79 -6.90
C ASP A 155 -3.01 19.04 -5.65
N ILE A 156 -2.35 19.30 -4.52
CA ILE A 156 -2.76 18.80 -3.20
C ILE A 156 -4.18 19.29 -2.83
N GLY A 157 -4.69 20.35 -3.48
CA GLY A 157 -6.00 20.97 -3.25
C GLY A 157 -7.19 20.25 -3.90
N ILE A 158 -6.96 19.20 -4.71
CA ILE A 158 -8.02 18.30 -5.21
C ILE A 158 -8.89 17.77 -4.06
N ALA A 159 -8.31 17.67 -2.86
CA ALA A 159 -8.99 17.18 -1.67
C ALA A 159 -10.27 17.91 -1.29
N ASP A 160 -10.34 19.21 -1.58
CA ASP A 160 -11.50 20.03 -1.21
C ASP A 160 -12.61 19.98 -2.28
N ARG A 161 -12.32 19.46 -3.47
CA ARG A 161 -13.22 19.53 -4.64
C ARG A 161 -13.64 18.16 -5.18
N ALA A 162 -12.86 17.11 -4.90
CA ALA A 162 -13.08 15.77 -5.42
C ALA A 162 -13.72 14.84 -4.37
N PRO A 163 -14.73 14.02 -4.73
CA PRO A 163 -15.35 13.04 -3.84
C PRO A 163 -14.47 11.77 -3.68
N LEU A 164 -13.16 11.93 -3.52
CA LEU A 164 -12.19 10.83 -3.37
C LEU A 164 -11.77 10.60 -1.91
N TRP A 165 -12.27 11.44 -1.00
CA TRP A 165 -11.86 11.47 0.40
C TRP A 165 -12.99 11.04 1.32
N THR A 166 -12.61 10.52 2.47
CA THR A 166 -13.54 10.15 3.53
C THR A 166 -12.94 10.51 4.88
N ALA A 167 -13.79 10.63 5.89
CA ALA A 167 -13.39 10.95 7.25
C ALA A 167 -13.64 9.77 8.19
N TYR A 168 -12.71 9.54 9.10
CA TYR A 168 -12.88 8.57 10.18
C TYR A 168 -13.41 9.30 11.41
N ARG A 169 -14.46 8.76 12.02
CA ARG A 169 -14.98 9.23 13.31
C ARG A 169 -14.46 8.34 14.43
N ALA A 170 -13.92 8.95 15.47
CA ALA A 170 -13.65 8.24 16.71
C ALA A 170 -14.98 7.69 17.27
N LEU A 171 -15.07 6.36 17.37
CA LEU A 171 -16.18 5.74 18.08
C LEU A 171 -15.93 5.88 19.58
N GLU A 172 -16.93 6.31 20.32
CA GLU A 172 -16.89 6.25 21.78
C GLU A 172 -16.65 4.80 22.18
N LYS A 173 -15.59 4.57 22.97
CA LYS A 173 -15.31 3.24 23.47
C LYS A 173 -16.47 2.83 24.36
N ALA A 174 -17.31 1.91 23.89
CA ALA A 174 -17.94 0.99 24.82
C ALA A 174 -16.80 0.39 25.65
N THR A 175 -16.93 0.47 26.97
CA THR A 175 -15.92 0.24 28.02
C THR A 175 -15.36 -1.19 28.07
N ASN A 176 -15.27 -1.93 26.96
CA ASN A 176 -14.83 -3.32 26.88
C ASN A 176 -13.95 -3.66 25.67
N ALA A 177 -13.24 -2.70 25.07
CA ALA A 177 -12.31 -3.01 23.99
C ALA A 177 -10.94 -3.45 24.56
N LEU A 178 -10.81 -4.76 24.87
CA LEU A 178 -9.63 -5.64 24.71
C LEU A 178 -9.60 -6.86 25.69
N ASN A 179 -10.76 -7.45 26.01
CA ASN A 179 -10.83 -8.80 26.64
C ASN A 179 -11.27 -9.89 25.63
N ILE A 180 -10.89 -9.75 24.36
CA ILE A 180 -11.02 -10.87 23.42
C ILE A 180 -9.87 -11.82 23.73
N ARG A 181 -10.17 -12.91 24.45
CA ARG A 181 -9.27 -14.07 24.55
C ARG A 181 -9.38 -14.83 23.23
N TRP A 182 -8.27 -14.89 22.49
CA TRP A 182 -8.04 -15.79 21.36
C TRP A 182 -7.09 -16.90 21.80
#